data_AF-A0A4P8YIY7-F1
#
_entry.id   AF-A0A4P8YIY7-F1
#
_cell.length_a   1.000
_cell.length_b   1.000
_cell.length_c   1.000
_cell.angle_alpha   90.00
_cell.angle_beta   90.00
_cell.angle_gamma   90.00
#
_symmetry.space_group_name_H-M   'P 1'
#
loop_
_entity.id
_entity.type
_entity.pdbx_description
1 polymer ?
#
loop_
_entity_poly.entity_id
_entity_poly.type
_entity_poly.pdbx_seq_one_letter_code
_entity_poly.pdbx_strand_id
1 'polypeptide(L)'
;MIAIVSLLKVSGRLRTFRDSQDRRKLLIEPTDKGLSDLKHYMESTFRPLALLCPDHNFSSSLLDRKQQRRDFFNRAADYLFRGIVYKNMLPEACLFLDKDAGRMIMLELYSEARRQTQEPSVIIRCSLKALARKFSVSRTHIRRLIQAAAEQELLSELPSGDILLHPAYFTLVEEYMGFYFSWAFYYLNIEPESIHSGTAGEPPRP
;
A
#
# COMPACT_ATOMS: atom_id res chain seq x y z
N MET A 1 11.43 18.69 -5.49
CA MET A 1 11.03 18.18 -6.83
C MET A 1 12.21 17.82 -7.74
N ILE A 2 13.30 18.59 -7.77
CA ILE A 2 14.48 18.32 -8.63
C ILE A 2 15.17 16.98 -8.32
N ALA A 3 15.20 16.56 -7.04
CA ALA A 3 15.84 15.32 -6.61
C ALA A 3 15.16 14.06 -7.17
N ILE A 4 13.83 13.99 -7.19
CA ILE A 4 13.11 12.77 -7.64
C ILE A 4 13.21 12.59 -9.16
N VAL A 5 13.10 13.66 -9.93
CA VAL A 5 13.27 13.61 -11.40
C VAL A 5 14.70 13.20 -11.74
N SER A 6 15.70 13.73 -11.02
CA SER A 6 17.10 13.37 -11.21
C SER A 6 17.35 11.89 -10.88
N LEU A 7 16.81 11.39 -9.76
CA LEU A 7 16.91 9.99 -9.37
C LEU A 7 16.28 9.05 -10.41
N LEU A 8 15.08 9.39 -10.89
CA LEU A 8 14.39 8.60 -11.89
C LEU A 8 15.10 8.63 -13.25
N LYS A 9 15.76 9.74 -13.59
CA LYS A 9 16.61 9.84 -14.78
C LYS A 9 17.88 9.00 -14.64
N VAL A 10 18.64 9.16 -13.56
CA VAL A 10 19.90 8.42 -13.32
C VAL A 10 19.65 6.92 -13.24
N SER A 11 18.51 6.51 -12.67
CA SER A 11 18.11 5.10 -12.62
C SER A 11 17.45 4.56 -13.91
N GLY A 12 17.44 5.37 -14.98
CA GLY A 12 16.97 4.98 -16.30
C GLY A 12 15.46 4.83 -16.46
N ARG A 13 14.65 5.35 -15.51
CA ARG A 13 13.19 5.27 -15.52
C ARG A 13 12.52 6.43 -16.26
N LEU A 14 13.21 7.56 -16.37
CA LEU A 14 12.79 8.72 -17.14
C LEU A 14 13.85 9.11 -18.16
N ARG A 15 13.41 9.61 -19.31
CA ARG A 15 14.23 10.35 -20.27
C ARG A 15 13.82 11.82 -20.27
N THR A 16 14.79 12.69 -20.47
CA THR A 16 14.56 14.13 -20.61
C THR A 16 15.16 14.62 -21.91
N PHE A 17 14.43 15.40 -22.69
CA PHE A 17 14.91 15.98 -23.94
C PHE A 17 14.37 17.40 -24.08
N ARG A 18 15.05 18.23 -24.86
CA ARG A 18 14.60 19.60 -25.12
C ARG A 18 13.57 19.58 -26.24
N ASP A 19 12.55 20.41 -26.10
CA ASP A 19 11.58 20.63 -27.17
C ASP A 19 12.27 21.19 -28.43
N SER A 20 11.82 20.72 -29.60
CA SER A 20 12.42 21.08 -30.89
C SER A 20 12.08 22.50 -31.34
N GLN A 21 10.98 23.08 -30.86
CA GLN A 21 10.52 24.43 -31.20
C GLN A 21 10.92 25.45 -30.13
N ASP A 22 11.01 25.06 -28.86
CA ASP A 22 11.48 25.91 -27.77
C ASP A 22 12.46 25.17 -26.87
N ARG A 23 13.77 25.36 -27.11
CA ARG A 23 14.85 24.70 -26.34
C ARG A 23 14.89 25.07 -24.85
N ARG A 24 14.06 26.03 -24.40
CA ARG A 24 13.87 26.34 -22.97
C ARG A 24 12.92 25.34 -22.29
N LYS A 25 12.07 24.65 -23.05
CA LYS A 25 11.18 23.61 -22.54
C LYS A 25 11.93 22.28 -22.42
N LEU A 26 11.93 21.72 -21.21
CA LEU A 26 12.42 20.37 -20.93
C LEU A 26 11.24 19.42 -20.87
N LEU A 27 11.19 18.49 -21.83
CA LEU A 27 10.19 17.43 -21.88
C LEU A 27 10.69 16.22 -21.10
N ILE A 28 9.76 15.52 -20.45
CA ILE A 28 10.01 14.35 -19.62
C ILE A 28 9.09 13.23 -20.08
N GLU A 29 9.64 12.05 -20.30
CA GLU A 29 8.87 10.87 -20.66
C GLU A 29 9.38 9.64 -19.90
N PRO A 30 8.48 8.70 -19.53
CA PRO A 30 8.90 7.41 -19.00
C PRO A 30 9.62 6.58 -20.08
N THR A 31 10.64 5.84 -19.66
CA THR A 31 11.27 4.81 -20.50
C THR A 31 10.50 3.49 -20.37
N ASP A 32 10.79 2.52 -21.23
CA ASP A 32 10.21 1.17 -21.11
C ASP A 32 10.54 0.52 -19.77
N LYS A 33 11.76 0.74 -19.27
CA LYS A 33 12.15 0.35 -17.91
C LYS A 33 11.27 1.03 -16.86
N GLY A 34 11.03 2.33 -16.99
CA GLY A 34 10.16 3.07 -16.07
C GLY A 34 8.72 2.55 -16.08
N LEU A 35 8.19 2.22 -17.26
CA LEU A 35 6.86 1.63 -17.40
C LEU A 35 6.79 0.20 -16.83
N SER A 36 7.81 -0.62 -17.06
CA SER A 36 7.91 -1.99 -16.52
C SER A 36 8.02 -2.01 -15.00
N ASP A 37 8.85 -1.12 -14.43
CA ASP A 37 8.98 -0.98 -12.98
C ASP A 37 7.68 -0.48 -12.33
N LEU A 38 6.98 0.46 -13.00
CA LEU A 38 5.66 0.90 -12.56
C LEU A 38 4.65 -0.26 -12.56
N LYS A 39 4.67 -1.11 -13.60
CA LYS A 39 3.79 -2.27 -13.70
C LYS A 39 4.03 -3.25 -12.55
N HIS A 40 5.28 -3.59 -12.28
CA HIS A 40 5.65 -4.45 -11.14
C HIS A 40 5.23 -3.84 -9.79
N TYR A 41 5.39 -2.53 -9.62
CA TYR A 41 4.94 -1.85 -8.41
C TYR A 41 3.41 -1.98 -8.23
N MET A 42 2.64 -1.82 -9.31
CA MET A 42 1.18 -1.93 -9.27
C MET A 42 0.67 -3.37 -9.09
N GLU A 43 1.41 -4.38 -9.56
CA GLU A 43 1.09 -5.81 -9.35
C GLU A 43 0.96 -6.19 -7.87
N SER A 44 1.74 -5.53 -6.99
CA SER A 44 1.64 -5.72 -5.54
C SER A 44 0.26 -5.38 -4.98
N THR A 45 -0.51 -4.54 -5.69
CA THR A 45 -1.87 -4.13 -5.34
C THR A 45 -2.91 -4.96 -6.05
N PHE A 46 -2.69 -5.24 -7.34
CA PHE A 46 -3.69 -5.93 -8.17
C PHE A 46 -3.83 -7.39 -7.80
N ARG A 47 -2.75 -8.06 -7.38
CA ARG A 47 -2.82 -9.47 -7.00
C ARG A 47 -3.73 -9.72 -5.78
N PRO A 48 -3.63 -8.97 -4.67
CA PRO A 48 -4.62 -9.05 -3.60
C PRO A 48 -6.05 -8.72 -4.06
N LEU A 49 -6.25 -7.69 -4.89
CA LEU A 49 -7.58 -7.34 -5.39
C LEU A 49 -8.21 -8.44 -6.25
N ALA A 50 -7.42 -9.10 -7.10
CA ALA A 50 -7.88 -10.24 -7.88
C ALA A 50 -8.34 -11.43 -7.02
N LEU A 51 -7.76 -11.60 -5.82
CA LEU A 51 -8.22 -12.61 -4.86
C LEU A 51 -9.52 -12.18 -4.16
N LEU A 52 -9.65 -10.89 -3.83
CA LEU A 52 -10.81 -10.35 -3.12
C LEU A 52 -12.06 -10.22 -4.01
N CYS A 53 -11.86 -9.95 -5.30
CA CYS A 53 -12.94 -9.71 -6.25
C CYS A 53 -12.63 -10.47 -7.56
N PRO A 54 -12.77 -11.81 -7.56
CA PRO A 54 -12.37 -12.65 -8.71
C PRO A 54 -13.17 -12.36 -9.98
N ASP A 55 -14.38 -11.82 -9.86
CA ASP A 55 -15.24 -11.45 -10.98
C ASP A 55 -14.74 -10.20 -11.74
N HIS A 56 -13.76 -9.51 -11.18
CA HIS A 56 -13.17 -8.31 -11.77
C HIS A 56 -11.78 -8.58 -12.34
N ASN A 57 -11.52 -8.09 -13.55
CA ASN A 57 -10.24 -8.29 -14.23
C ASN A 57 -9.18 -7.29 -13.73
N PHE A 58 -8.55 -7.56 -12.58
CA PHE A 58 -7.39 -6.80 -12.11
C PHE A 58 -6.10 -7.34 -12.72
N SER A 59 -5.81 -6.90 -13.95
CA SER A 59 -4.53 -7.21 -14.60
C SER A 59 -3.62 -5.99 -14.61
N SER A 60 -2.33 -6.20 -14.37
CA SER A 60 -1.32 -5.15 -14.56
C SER A 60 -1.23 -4.69 -16.03
N SER A 61 -1.72 -5.51 -16.96
CA SER A 61 -1.88 -5.12 -18.37
C SER A 61 -2.90 -4.01 -18.61
N LEU A 62 -3.78 -3.71 -17.64
CA LEU A 62 -4.66 -2.52 -17.68
C LEU A 62 -3.85 -1.23 -17.80
N LEU A 63 -2.57 -1.25 -17.42
CA LEU A 63 -1.67 -0.10 -17.50
C LEU A 63 -0.76 -0.17 -18.73
N ASP A 64 -0.93 -1.10 -19.65
CA ASP A 64 -0.14 -1.14 -20.90
C ASP A 64 -0.58 -0.01 -21.86
N ARG A 65 -1.88 0.35 -21.83
CA ARG A 65 -2.42 1.45 -22.65
C ARG A 65 -2.18 2.82 -22.02
N LYS A 66 -1.63 3.75 -22.81
CA LYS A 66 -1.32 5.12 -22.39
C LYS A 66 -2.52 5.85 -21.78
N GLN A 67 -3.70 5.71 -22.39
CA GLN A 67 -4.93 6.36 -21.91
C GLN A 67 -5.34 5.83 -20.54
N GLN A 68 -5.35 4.50 -20.35
CA GLN A 68 -5.70 3.88 -19.07
C GLN A 68 -4.74 4.29 -17.95
N ARG A 69 -3.42 4.34 -18.21
CA ARG A 69 -2.46 4.90 -17.25
C ARG A 69 -2.74 6.36 -16.92
N ARG A 70 -3.02 7.18 -17.95
CA ARG A 70 -3.30 8.61 -17.76
C ARG A 70 -4.52 8.79 -16.86
N ASP A 71 -5.60 8.04 -17.11
CA ASP A 71 -6.83 8.13 -16.34
C ASP A 71 -6.63 7.65 -14.90
N PHE A 72 -5.86 6.57 -14.70
CA PHE A 72 -5.48 6.09 -13.37
C PHE A 72 -4.76 7.18 -12.56
N PHE A 73 -3.73 7.80 -13.13
CA PHE A 73 -2.98 8.83 -12.41
C PHE A 73 -3.73 10.15 -12.27
N ASN A 74 -4.64 10.48 -13.21
CA ASN A 74 -5.52 11.64 -13.06
C ASN A 74 -6.45 11.46 -11.86
N ARG A 75 -7.04 10.28 -11.67
CA ARG A 75 -7.88 9.97 -10.49
C ARG A 75 -7.07 9.96 -9.19
N ALA A 76 -5.86 9.40 -9.22
CA ALA A 76 -4.96 9.45 -8.07
C ALA A 76 -4.58 10.90 -7.70
N ALA A 77 -4.32 11.75 -8.71
CA ALA A 77 -4.02 13.16 -8.51
C ALA A 77 -5.23 13.94 -7.98
N ASP A 78 -6.45 13.65 -8.44
CA ASP A 78 -7.67 14.27 -7.92
C ASP A 78 -7.82 14.04 -6.41
N TYR A 79 -7.62 12.80 -5.93
CA TYR A 79 -7.62 12.50 -4.49
C TYR A 79 -6.54 13.29 -3.74
N LEU A 80 -5.32 13.31 -4.26
CA LEU A 80 -4.22 14.05 -3.66
C LEU A 80 -4.54 15.55 -3.53
N PHE A 81 -5.04 16.18 -4.60
CA PHE A 81 -5.36 17.62 -4.60
C PHE A 81 -6.57 17.98 -3.77
N ARG A 82 -7.50 17.03 -3.53
CA ARG A 82 -8.62 17.18 -2.60
C ARG A 82 -8.25 16.89 -1.15
N GLY A 83 -7.01 16.50 -0.86
CA GLY A 83 -6.58 16.14 0.48
C GLY A 83 -7.13 14.79 0.95
N ILE A 84 -7.56 13.91 0.04
CA ILE A 84 -7.93 12.52 0.34
C ILE A 84 -6.63 11.72 0.43
N VAL A 85 -5.97 11.81 1.58
CA VAL A 85 -4.68 11.18 1.90
C VAL A 85 -4.72 10.55 3.30
N TYR A 86 -3.86 9.58 3.57
CA TYR A 86 -3.87 8.86 4.85
C TYR A 86 -3.73 9.80 6.06
N LYS A 87 -2.91 10.84 5.93
CA LYS A 87 -2.75 11.85 6.98
C LYS A 87 -4.07 12.50 7.44
N ASN A 88 -5.05 12.60 6.54
CA ASN A 88 -6.35 13.21 6.85
C ASN A 88 -7.44 12.17 7.13
N MET A 89 -7.33 10.96 6.57
CA MET A 89 -8.36 9.92 6.65
C MET A 89 -8.10 8.89 7.76
N LEU A 90 -6.83 8.62 8.07
CA LEU A 90 -6.36 7.63 9.05
C LEU A 90 -5.00 8.07 9.63
N PRO A 91 -4.96 9.18 10.40
CA PRO A 91 -3.71 9.77 10.88
C PRO A 91 -2.87 8.82 11.74
N GLU A 92 -3.51 7.91 12.47
CA GLU A 92 -2.88 6.90 13.34
C GLU A 92 -1.97 5.98 12.52
N ALA A 93 -2.36 5.62 11.30
CA ALA A 93 -1.56 4.77 10.42
C ALA A 93 -0.25 5.46 10.01
N CYS A 94 -0.19 6.81 10.03
CA CYS A 94 1.01 7.55 9.63
C CYS A 94 2.21 7.27 10.52
N LEU A 95 2.00 6.77 11.75
CA LEU A 95 3.05 6.21 12.60
C LEU A 95 3.91 5.18 11.86
N PHE A 96 3.28 4.34 11.04
CA PHE A 96 3.95 3.36 10.19
C PHE A 96 4.26 3.90 8.79
N LEU A 97 3.33 4.66 8.18
CA LEU A 97 3.45 5.06 6.77
C LEU A 97 4.56 6.10 6.52
N ASP A 98 4.87 6.93 7.51
CA ASP A 98 5.90 7.97 7.38
C ASP A 98 7.32 7.44 7.64
N LYS A 99 7.46 6.17 8.02
CA LYS A 99 8.74 5.55 8.34
C LYS A 99 9.20 4.64 7.22
N ASP A 100 10.50 4.69 6.93
CA ASP A 100 11.13 3.72 6.02
C ASP A 100 10.80 2.29 6.46
N ALA A 101 10.32 1.48 5.53
CA ALA A 101 9.83 0.12 5.78
C ALA A 101 8.68 -0.02 6.79
N GLY A 102 8.13 1.05 7.36
CA GLY A 102 7.12 0.98 8.41
C GLY A 102 5.84 0.30 7.96
N ARG A 103 5.35 0.62 6.75
CA ARG A 103 4.24 -0.12 6.10
C ARG A 103 4.52 -1.63 6.00
N MET A 104 5.72 -2.01 5.58
CA MET A 104 6.07 -3.42 5.41
C MET A 104 6.17 -4.15 6.76
N ILE A 105 6.71 -3.49 7.78
CA ILE A 105 6.76 -4.02 9.15
C ILE A 105 5.34 -4.21 9.67
N MET A 106 4.47 -3.21 9.50
CA MET A 106 3.07 -3.27 9.92
C MET A 106 2.35 -4.49 9.31
N LEU A 107 2.45 -4.66 7.99
CA LEU A 107 1.83 -5.78 7.30
C LEU A 107 2.46 -7.13 7.67
N GLU A 108 3.76 -7.16 7.99
CA GLU A 108 4.44 -8.37 8.43
C GLU A 108 3.95 -8.85 9.80
N LEU A 109 3.85 -7.95 10.79
CA LEU A 109 3.37 -8.33 12.12
C LEU A 109 1.89 -8.78 12.04
N TYR A 110 1.08 -8.09 11.23
CA TYR A 110 -0.30 -8.51 10.97
C TYR A 110 -0.37 -9.89 10.32
N SER A 111 0.43 -10.12 9.27
CA SER A 111 0.46 -11.41 8.57
C SER A 111 0.94 -12.54 9.48
N GLU A 112 1.96 -12.30 10.31
CA GLU A 112 2.45 -13.29 11.26
C GLU A 112 1.39 -13.63 12.32
N ALA A 113 0.69 -12.64 12.85
CA ALA A 113 -0.40 -12.88 13.80
C ALA A 113 -1.56 -13.67 13.17
N ARG A 114 -2.00 -13.28 11.96
CA ARG A 114 -3.09 -13.95 11.24
C ARG A 114 -2.74 -15.36 10.74
N ARG A 115 -1.46 -15.71 10.61
CA ARG A 115 -1.01 -17.09 10.39
C ARG A 115 -1.22 -17.99 11.61
N GLN A 116 -1.20 -17.41 12.81
CA GLN A 116 -1.30 -18.17 14.06
C GLN A 116 -2.75 -18.30 14.53
N THR A 117 -3.54 -17.22 14.45
CA THR A 117 -4.93 -17.21 14.93
C THR A 117 -5.75 -16.03 14.38
N GLN A 118 -7.07 -16.10 14.55
CA GLN A 118 -8.02 -15.02 14.29
C GLN A 118 -8.43 -14.26 15.57
N GLU A 119 -7.85 -14.59 16.72
CA GLU A 119 -8.11 -13.87 17.98
C GLU A 119 -7.85 -12.36 17.85
N PRO A 120 -8.58 -11.53 18.62
CA PRO A 120 -8.43 -10.07 18.58
C PRO A 120 -7.11 -9.59 19.23
N SER A 121 -6.38 -10.46 19.92
CA SER A 121 -5.05 -10.16 20.45
C SER A 121 -4.14 -11.37 20.34
N VAL A 122 -2.88 -11.12 19.96
CA VAL A 122 -1.93 -12.19 19.60
C VAL A 122 -0.54 -11.84 20.07
N ILE A 123 0.13 -12.80 20.72
CA ILE A 123 1.56 -12.70 21.04
C ILE A 123 2.34 -13.27 19.85
N ILE A 124 3.19 -12.45 19.24
CA ILE A 124 4.09 -12.87 18.17
C ILE A 124 5.53 -12.96 18.67
N ARG A 125 6.17 -14.09 18.36
CA ARG A 125 7.61 -14.27 18.58
C ARG A 125 8.38 -13.52 17.51
N CYS A 126 8.82 -12.32 17.84
CA CYS A 126 9.44 -11.44 16.87
C CYS A 126 10.80 -10.94 17.34
N SER A 127 11.87 -11.30 16.62
CA SER A 127 13.17 -10.72 16.88
C SER A 127 13.31 -9.37 16.16
N LEU A 128 13.54 -8.28 16.91
CA LEU A 128 13.85 -6.97 16.32
C LEU A 128 15.05 -7.04 15.35
N LYS A 129 16.01 -7.94 15.62
CA LYS A 129 17.15 -8.21 14.73
C LYS A 129 16.70 -8.86 13.42
N ALA A 130 15.74 -9.79 13.48
CA ALA A 130 15.20 -10.43 12.29
C ALA A 130 14.41 -9.42 11.43
N LEU A 131 13.59 -8.57 12.03
CA LEU A 131 12.88 -7.49 11.33
C LEU A 131 13.86 -6.51 10.67
N ALA A 132 14.84 -6.03 11.42
CA ALA A 132 15.87 -5.11 10.92
C ALA A 132 16.59 -5.68 9.69
N ARG A 133 16.99 -6.95 9.75
CA ARG A 133 17.62 -7.65 8.62
C ARG A 133 16.65 -7.83 7.45
N LYS A 134 15.42 -8.27 7.71
CA LYS A 134 14.40 -8.52 6.67
C LYS A 134 14.09 -7.27 5.85
N PHE A 135 14.02 -6.12 6.52
CA PHE A 135 13.64 -4.86 5.89
C PHE A 135 14.81 -3.90 5.63
N SER A 136 16.06 -4.35 5.82
CA SER A 136 17.28 -3.57 5.59
C SER A 136 17.29 -2.22 6.32
N VAL A 137 16.79 -2.19 7.55
CA VAL A 137 16.77 -1.01 8.43
C VAL A 137 17.54 -1.28 9.72
N SER A 138 17.90 -0.22 10.46
CA SER A 138 18.61 -0.40 11.72
C SER A 138 17.72 -0.98 12.82
N ARG A 139 18.32 -1.70 13.78
CA ARG A 139 17.60 -2.16 15.00
C ARG A 139 17.01 -1.00 15.79
N THR A 140 17.71 0.14 15.82
CA THR A 140 17.23 1.37 16.47
C THR A 140 15.98 1.91 15.79
N HIS A 141 15.91 1.83 14.46
CA HIS A 141 14.72 2.21 13.70
C HIS A 141 13.51 1.34 14.07
N ILE A 142 13.68 0.01 14.07
CA ILE A 142 12.62 -0.90 14.50
C ILE A 142 12.19 -0.59 15.94
N ARG A 143 13.14 -0.44 16.87
CA ARG A 143 12.81 -0.17 18.28
C ARG A 143 12.02 1.12 18.46
N ARG A 144 12.38 2.19 17.76
CA ARG A 144 11.62 3.46 17.79
C ARG A 144 10.20 3.28 17.26
N LEU A 145 10.03 2.49 16.20
CA LEU A 145 8.71 2.20 15.65
C LEU A 145 7.85 1.39 16.63
N ILE A 146 8.40 0.34 17.25
CA ILE A 146 7.71 -0.47 18.26
C ILE A 146 7.36 0.37 19.48
N GLN A 147 8.28 1.19 19.97
CA GLN A 147 8.01 2.09 21.10
C GLN A 147 6.88 3.07 20.77
N ALA A 148 6.93 3.70 19.60
CA ALA A 148 5.88 4.63 19.20
C ALA A 148 4.52 3.94 19.02
N ALA A 149 4.49 2.70 18.52
CA ALA A 149 3.26 1.91 18.44
C ALA A 149 2.73 1.51 19.83
N ALA A 150 3.62 1.25 20.78
CA ALA A 150 3.26 0.96 22.17
C ALA A 150 2.69 2.18 22.89
N GLU A 151 3.24 3.37 22.62
CA GLU A 151 2.70 4.65 23.12
C GLU A 151 1.28 4.95 22.61
N GLN A 152 0.87 4.31 21.51
CA GLN A 152 -0.49 4.38 20.95
C GLN A 152 -1.36 3.18 21.32
N GLU A 153 -0.92 2.36 22.28
CA GLU A 153 -1.63 1.15 22.75
C GLU A 153 -1.95 0.14 21.63
N LEU A 154 -1.21 0.17 20.53
CA LEU A 154 -1.37 -0.78 19.44
C LEU A 154 -0.68 -2.10 19.77
N LEU A 155 0.41 -2.06 20.52
CA LEU A 155 1.15 -3.25 20.93
C LEU A 155 1.87 -3.05 22.25
N SER A 156 2.45 -4.12 22.79
CA SER A 156 3.34 -4.06 23.95
C SER A 156 4.51 -5.02 23.79
N GLU A 157 5.69 -4.61 24.27
CA GLU A 157 6.84 -5.50 24.38
C GLU A 157 6.75 -6.27 25.71
N LEU A 158 6.78 -7.59 25.64
CA LEU A 158 6.75 -8.47 26.80
C LEU A 158 8.16 -8.63 27.39
N PRO A 159 8.30 -9.01 28.68
CA PRO A 159 9.61 -9.26 29.29
C PRO A 159 10.45 -10.32 28.56
N SER A 160 9.81 -11.24 27.82
CA SER A 160 10.48 -12.23 26.97
C SER A 160 11.13 -11.64 25.71
N GLY A 161 10.80 -10.39 25.36
CA GLY A 161 11.12 -9.76 24.08
C GLY A 161 10.12 -10.08 22.96
N ASP A 162 9.04 -10.81 23.26
CA ASP A 162 7.92 -11.02 22.33
C ASP A 162 7.04 -9.78 22.27
N ILE A 163 6.24 -9.67 21.19
CA ILE A 163 5.34 -8.53 21.01
C ILE A 163 3.90 -9.02 21.16
N LEU A 164 3.15 -8.40 22.07
CA LEU A 164 1.70 -8.55 22.16
C LEU A 164 1.05 -7.51 21.24
N LEU A 165 0.30 -7.95 20.24
CA LEU A 165 -0.53 -7.09 19.41
C LEU A 165 -1.93 -6.95 20.03
N HIS A 166 -2.38 -5.71 20.18
CA HIS A 166 -3.69 -5.39 20.76
C HIS A 166 -4.77 -5.32 19.67
N PRO A 167 -6.07 -5.42 20.03
CA PRO A 167 -7.16 -5.31 19.06
C PRO A 167 -7.10 -4.06 18.18
N ALA A 168 -6.71 -2.92 18.76
CA ALA A 168 -6.57 -1.65 18.05
C ALA A 168 -5.55 -1.73 16.88
N TYR A 169 -4.51 -2.57 17.00
CA TYR A 169 -3.57 -2.80 15.91
C TYR A 169 -4.24 -3.46 14.70
N PHE A 170 -5.06 -4.49 14.93
CA PHE A 170 -5.73 -5.20 13.86
C PHE A 170 -6.74 -4.29 13.15
N THR A 171 -7.54 -3.53 13.92
CA THR A 171 -8.46 -2.54 13.39
C THR A 171 -7.72 -1.52 12.50
N LEU A 172 -6.61 -0.95 13.01
CA LEU A 172 -5.83 0.03 12.26
C LEU A 172 -5.30 -0.52 10.92
N VAL A 173 -4.77 -1.75 10.94
CA VAL A 173 -4.23 -2.38 9.72
C VAL A 173 -5.35 -2.71 8.73
N GLU A 174 -6.50 -3.18 9.22
CA GLU A 174 -7.65 -3.53 8.39
C GLU A 174 -8.29 -2.29 7.76
N GLU A 175 -8.46 -1.20 8.52
CA GLU A 175 -8.92 0.10 8.00
C GLU A 175 -7.93 0.66 6.97
N TYR A 176 -6.63 0.60 7.26
CA TYR A 176 -5.59 0.98 6.32
C TYR A 176 -5.71 0.23 4.99
N MET A 177 -5.90 -1.09 5.04
CA MET A 177 -6.06 -1.93 3.86
C MET A 177 -7.40 -1.65 3.14
N GLY A 178 -8.47 -1.38 3.89
CA GLY A 178 -9.76 -0.94 3.35
C GLY A 178 -9.64 0.34 2.53
N PHE A 179 -9.00 1.39 3.08
CA PHE A 179 -8.68 2.61 2.32
C PHE A 179 -7.78 2.33 1.12
N TYR A 180 -6.72 1.52 1.31
CA TYR A 180 -5.79 1.18 0.25
C TYR A 180 -6.48 0.57 -0.98
N PHE A 181 -7.35 -0.41 -0.74
CA PHE A 181 -8.10 -1.08 -1.80
C PHE A 181 -9.19 -0.19 -2.37
N SER A 182 -9.94 0.54 -1.54
CA SER A 182 -10.98 1.46 -2.01
C SER A 182 -10.42 2.52 -2.96
N TRP A 183 -9.24 3.05 -2.66
CA TRP A 183 -8.57 4.00 -3.54
C TRP A 183 -8.07 3.33 -4.81
N ALA A 184 -7.55 2.10 -4.73
CA ALA A 184 -7.15 1.34 -5.92
C ALA A 184 -8.35 1.07 -6.86
N PHE A 185 -9.51 0.72 -6.32
CA PHE A 185 -10.77 0.60 -7.08
C PHE A 185 -11.11 1.90 -7.81
N TYR A 186 -11.10 3.02 -7.08
CA TYR A 186 -11.36 4.33 -7.66
C TYR A 186 -10.34 4.67 -8.76
N TYR A 187 -9.04 4.49 -8.51
CA TYR A 187 -8.00 4.77 -9.51
C TYR A 187 -8.16 3.91 -10.76
N LEU A 188 -8.61 2.66 -10.61
CA LEU A 188 -8.88 1.76 -11.73
C LEU A 188 -10.21 2.02 -12.44
N ASN A 189 -11.08 2.89 -11.91
CA ASN A 189 -12.45 3.08 -12.38
C ASN A 189 -13.24 1.77 -12.38
N ILE A 190 -13.10 1.01 -11.30
CA ILE A 190 -13.87 -0.19 -11.07
C ILE A 190 -14.94 0.20 -10.05
N GLU A 191 -16.19 0.18 -10.50
CA GLU A 191 -17.32 0.36 -9.61
C GLU A 191 -17.51 -0.93 -8.81
N PRO A 192 -17.57 -0.88 -7.48
CA PRO A 192 -17.90 -2.04 -6.68
C PRO A 192 -19.40 -2.35 -6.83
N GLU A 193 -19.81 -2.88 -7.99
CA GLU A 193 -21.15 -3.47 -8.12
C GLU A 193 -21.17 -4.83 -7.41
N SER A 194 -21.92 -4.87 -6.31
CA SER A 194 -22.35 -6.05 -5.54
C SER A 194 -21.29 -7.07 -5.11
N ILE A 195 -20.54 -6.76 -4.06
CA ILE A 195 -19.90 -7.80 -3.21
C ILE A 195 -20.97 -8.67 -2.49
N HIS A 196 -22.27 -8.35 -2.59
CA HIS A 196 -23.38 -9.08 -1.94
C HIS A 196 -24.55 -9.39 -2.91
N SER A 197 -24.33 -10.16 -3.97
CA SER A 197 -25.42 -10.83 -4.70
C SER A 197 -25.10 -12.31 -4.93
N GLY A 198 -24.78 -13.00 -3.83
CA GLY A 198 -24.38 -14.39 -3.85
C GLY A 198 -24.87 -15.23 -2.68
N THR A 199 -25.99 -14.90 -2.03
CA THR A 199 -26.77 -15.84 -1.19
C THR A 199 -28.17 -15.27 -0.90
N ALA A 200 -29.11 -15.49 -1.80
CA ALA A 200 -30.53 -15.56 -1.47
C ALA A 200 -31.18 -16.54 -2.44
N GLY A 201 -30.99 -17.84 -2.18
CA GLY A 201 -31.82 -18.86 -2.79
C GLY A 201 -33.27 -18.61 -2.34
N GLU A 202 -34.14 -18.33 -3.30
CA GLU A 202 -35.58 -18.24 -3.10
C GLU A 202 -36.06 -19.58 -2.48
N PRO A 203 -36.77 -19.59 -1.33
CA PRO A 203 -37.32 -20.84 -0.81
C PRO A 203 -38.41 -21.35 -1.76
N PRO A 204 -38.56 -22.69 -1.92
CA PRO A 204 -39.58 -23.24 -2.81
C PRO A 204 -40.96 -22.84 -2.30
N ARG A 205 -41.79 -22.29 -3.20
CA ARG A 205 -43.20 -21.99 -2.92
C ARG A 205 -43.97 -23.31 -2.70
N PRO A 206 -44.99 -23.28 -1.81
CA PRO A 206 -45.78 -24.44 -1.45
C PRO A 206 -46.56 -25.04 -2.62
#